data_AF-A0AAD6VJK2-F1
#
_entry.id   AF-A0AAD6VJK2-F1
#
_cell.length_a   1.000
_cell.length_b   1.000
_cell.length_c   1.000
_cell.angle_alpha   90.00
_cell.angle_beta   90.00
_cell.angle_gamma   90.00
#
_symmetry.space_group_name_H-M   'P 1'
#
loop_
_entity.id
_entity.type
_entity.pdbx_description
1 polymer ?
#
loop_
_entity_poly.entity_id
_entity_poly.type
_entity_poly.pdbx_seq_one_letter_code
_entity_poly.pdbx_strand_id
1 'polypeptide(L)'
;MVNQLTSADTESDLSQFADEKAGWNGYVEWEKYPKKKALATKILNTKKFTPIPEFQFVPLPDTNPILIGHRWKEYHEALGLKSIVDFSWKTVLEEKPDLLHVLDFPYNGETTHEQLLLGKLTDNKYHFVRNHGGIPNIKEDVFELEIGGLVHKSVKLSLAELKDPAKFPQVEVTVTLQCSGTRRIEQINQYPGDGDELINAPWGEGAIGTAVYRGVPLKKVLKLACGGIMPQCKHLEFIGADTYFKKNNVYNYAVSVPWRKVRNNEEVLLAWEMNGQPLPKSHGAPLRVVVAGYIGARSCKWVYRINALAEPSMGPVQAQEYLYYTSQIGKQNTMYSNGFSIQQMPVSSAIISPVDRQVIVHDGKITLKGWGYSGGGNWVERVEVSPDGGSVWYAVDQDDMTEKHYHAWRLWKIDVPVDAEGWLEFCVRSWDSSNNTEPTFVRSAWNWDLHVTSSCHRIKIYSVNRTRPATIKRLKELEARGEEFEPLSHPLEYRLEETDAYLTAMRKHPREPRC
;
A
#
# COMPACT_ATOMS: atom_id res chain seq x y z
N MET A 1 -43.04 -13.77 -12.43
CA MET A 1 -43.66 -13.07 -11.30
C MET A 1 -42.57 -12.65 -10.35
N VAL A 2 -42.29 -11.36 -10.25
CA VAL A 2 -41.31 -10.81 -9.29
C VAL A 2 -42.08 -10.62 -7.98
N ASN A 3 -41.86 -11.49 -7.00
CA ASN A 3 -42.38 -11.24 -5.65
C ASN A 3 -41.66 -10.00 -5.11
N GLN A 4 -42.39 -8.89 -5.02
CA GLN A 4 -41.96 -7.72 -4.26
C GLN A 4 -41.91 -8.13 -2.78
N LEU A 5 -40.71 -8.09 -2.19
CA LEU A 5 -40.51 -8.30 -0.76
C LEU A 5 -41.22 -7.17 0.00
N THR A 6 -42.01 -7.51 1.02
CA THR A 6 -42.68 -6.50 1.86
C THR A 6 -41.71 -5.89 2.88
N SER A 7 -42.05 -4.75 3.49
CA SER A 7 -41.24 -4.10 4.53
C SER A 7 -41.06 -4.96 5.79
N ALA A 8 -42.04 -5.82 6.11
CA ALA A 8 -41.96 -6.74 7.24
C ALA A 8 -41.05 -7.96 6.95
N ASP A 9 -41.07 -8.47 5.71
CA ASP A 9 -40.17 -9.55 5.29
C ASP A 9 -38.71 -9.10 5.33
N THR A 10 -38.46 -7.85 4.90
CA THR A 10 -37.11 -7.25 4.87
C THR A 10 -36.53 -6.98 6.26
N GLU A 11 -37.30 -6.51 7.24
CA GLU A 11 -36.82 -6.39 8.63
C GLU A 11 -36.50 -7.75 9.26
N SER A 12 -37.31 -8.80 8.98
CA SER A 12 -37.04 -10.16 9.46
C SER A 12 -35.77 -10.75 8.83
N ASP A 13 -35.52 -10.46 7.56
CA ASP A 13 -34.35 -10.94 6.81
C ASP A 13 -33.05 -10.28 7.28
N LEU A 14 -33.08 -8.99 7.62
CA LEU A 14 -31.89 -8.25 8.10
C LEU A 14 -31.45 -8.68 9.50
N SER A 15 -32.38 -9.13 10.35
CA SER A 15 -32.04 -9.67 11.68
C SER A 15 -31.09 -10.88 11.62
N GLN A 16 -31.04 -11.58 10.48
CA GLN A 16 -30.16 -12.74 10.25
C GLN A 16 -28.68 -12.36 10.08
N PHE A 17 -28.39 -11.05 9.92
CA PHE A 17 -27.03 -10.50 9.77
C PHE A 17 -26.55 -9.75 11.03
N ALA A 18 -27.27 -9.86 12.15
CA ALA A 18 -26.82 -9.30 13.43
C ALA A 18 -25.54 -9.99 13.93
N ASP A 19 -24.82 -9.31 14.82
CA ASP A 19 -23.61 -9.84 15.45
C ASP A 19 -23.88 -11.19 16.14
N GLU A 20 -23.15 -12.22 15.71
CA GLU A 20 -23.42 -13.61 16.09
C GLU A 20 -22.69 -14.05 17.36
N LYS A 21 -21.68 -13.28 17.78
CA LYS A 21 -20.80 -13.60 18.92
C LYS A 21 -20.80 -12.45 19.91
N ALA A 22 -21.13 -12.74 21.18
CA ALA A 22 -21.04 -11.74 22.23
C ALA A 22 -19.63 -11.13 22.30
N GLY A 23 -19.55 -9.79 22.32
CA GLY A 23 -18.28 -9.05 22.33
C GLY A 23 -17.57 -8.94 20.97
N TRP A 24 -18.16 -9.46 19.90
CA TRP A 24 -17.75 -9.18 18.52
C TRP A 24 -18.76 -8.22 17.92
N ASN A 25 -18.33 -7.01 17.54
CA ASN A 25 -19.20 -6.06 16.87
C ASN A 25 -18.70 -5.79 15.45
N GLY A 26 -19.61 -5.80 14.48
CA GLY A 26 -19.29 -5.67 13.06
C GLY A 26 -18.78 -6.95 12.41
N TYR A 27 -19.09 -8.12 13.00
CA TYR A 27 -18.73 -9.43 12.47
C TYR A 27 -19.97 -10.22 12.11
N VAL A 28 -19.99 -10.74 10.88
CA VAL A 28 -20.96 -11.71 10.40
C VAL A 28 -20.18 -12.87 9.78
N GLU A 29 -20.57 -14.10 10.11
CA GLU A 29 -19.97 -15.29 9.52
C GLU A 29 -20.65 -15.58 8.17
N TRP A 30 -19.95 -15.26 7.08
CA TRP A 30 -20.49 -15.49 5.73
C TRP A 30 -20.13 -16.87 5.20
N GLU A 31 -18.98 -17.41 5.61
CA GLU A 31 -18.40 -18.59 4.96
C GLU A 31 -18.94 -19.92 5.51
N LYS A 32 -19.38 -19.99 6.78
CA LYS A 32 -20.05 -21.20 7.32
C LYS A 32 -21.53 -21.29 6.95
N TYR A 33 -22.17 -20.19 6.58
CA TYR A 33 -23.62 -20.12 6.39
C TYR A 33 -24.00 -19.79 4.94
N PRO A 34 -23.93 -20.76 4.00
CA PRO A 34 -24.17 -20.50 2.58
C PRO A 34 -25.59 -19.98 2.28
N LYS A 35 -26.60 -20.37 3.08
CA LYS A 35 -27.96 -19.81 2.96
C LYS A 35 -28.01 -18.33 3.32
N LYS A 36 -27.30 -17.92 4.38
CA LYS A 36 -27.18 -16.51 4.80
C LYS A 36 -26.50 -15.68 3.71
N LYS A 37 -25.40 -16.18 3.16
CA LYS A 37 -24.67 -15.57 2.05
C LYS A 37 -25.53 -15.45 0.78
N ALA A 38 -26.30 -16.49 0.44
CA ALA A 38 -27.23 -16.45 -0.68
C ALA A 38 -28.38 -15.43 -0.48
N LEU A 39 -28.90 -15.30 0.73
CA LEU A 39 -29.89 -14.28 1.08
C LEU A 39 -29.32 -12.87 0.91
N ALA A 40 -28.12 -12.61 1.42
CA ALA A 40 -27.44 -11.33 1.24
C ALA A 40 -27.21 -11.01 -0.25
N THR A 41 -26.72 -11.96 -1.06
CA THR A 41 -26.60 -11.79 -2.51
C THR A 41 -27.96 -11.47 -3.17
N LYS A 42 -29.05 -12.12 -2.75
CA LYS A 42 -30.40 -11.83 -3.25
C LYS A 42 -30.79 -10.38 -2.95
N ILE A 43 -30.59 -9.92 -1.71
CA ILE A 43 -30.88 -8.53 -1.28
C ILE A 43 -30.03 -7.53 -2.07
N LEU A 44 -28.73 -7.78 -2.24
CA LEU A 44 -27.85 -6.89 -2.99
C LEU A 44 -28.30 -6.76 -4.46
N ASN A 45 -28.76 -7.85 -5.09
CA ASN A 45 -29.23 -7.81 -6.47
C ASN A 45 -30.59 -7.13 -6.69
N THR A 46 -31.34 -6.79 -5.63
CA THR A 46 -32.57 -5.99 -5.78
C THR A 46 -32.30 -4.49 -5.80
N LYS A 47 -31.08 -4.05 -5.46
CA LYS A 47 -30.72 -2.64 -5.36
C LYS A 47 -29.84 -2.19 -6.52
N LYS A 48 -29.92 -0.89 -6.82
CA LYS A 48 -28.98 -0.21 -7.72
C LYS A 48 -28.03 0.62 -6.87
N PHE A 49 -26.73 0.42 -7.07
CA PHE A 49 -25.69 1.09 -6.31
C PHE A 49 -25.03 2.19 -7.11
N THR A 50 -24.45 3.16 -6.41
CA THR A 50 -23.63 4.21 -7.00
C THR A 50 -22.42 3.57 -7.71
N PRO A 51 -22.18 3.89 -9.00
CA PRO A 51 -20.99 3.43 -9.70
C PRO A 51 -19.71 3.89 -9.01
N ILE A 52 -18.63 3.14 -9.22
CA ILE A 52 -17.31 3.56 -8.73
C ILE A 52 -16.84 4.73 -9.59
N PRO A 53 -16.33 5.82 -8.99
CA PRO A 53 -15.82 6.94 -9.77
C PRO A 53 -14.69 6.48 -10.70
N GLU A 54 -14.73 6.92 -11.96
CA GLU A 54 -13.66 6.69 -12.94
C GLU A 54 -12.46 7.62 -12.69
N PHE A 55 -12.00 7.74 -11.45
CA PHE A 55 -10.89 8.63 -11.06
C PHE A 55 -9.56 8.27 -11.74
N GLN A 56 -9.47 7.10 -12.36
CA GLN A 56 -8.32 6.73 -13.17
C GLN A 56 -8.33 7.39 -14.55
N PHE A 57 -9.52 7.75 -15.05
CA PHE A 57 -9.70 8.35 -16.37
C PHE A 57 -9.96 9.86 -16.32
N VAL A 58 -10.03 10.44 -15.12
CA VAL A 58 -10.10 11.89 -14.92
C VAL A 58 -8.86 12.39 -14.17
N PRO A 59 -8.43 13.65 -14.35
CA PRO A 59 -7.36 14.21 -13.56
C PRO A 59 -7.65 14.09 -12.06
N LEU A 60 -6.70 13.53 -11.31
CA LEU A 60 -6.77 13.55 -9.85
C LEU A 60 -6.63 15.01 -9.37
N PRO A 61 -7.35 15.42 -8.31
CA PRO A 61 -7.18 16.75 -7.74
C PRO A 61 -5.73 17.02 -7.28
N ASP A 62 -5.29 18.27 -7.36
CA ASP A 62 -3.95 18.70 -6.94
C ASP A 62 -3.74 18.69 -5.41
N THR A 63 -4.81 18.51 -4.64
CA THR A 63 -4.78 18.32 -3.17
C THR A 63 -5.05 16.85 -2.86
N ASN A 64 -4.98 16.43 -1.59
CA ASN A 64 -5.37 15.07 -1.19
C ASN A 64 -6.90 14.98 -0.93
N PRO A 65 -7.76 14.71 -1.94
CA PRO A 65 -9.18 14.54 -1.70
C PRO A 65 -9.40 13.21 -0.98
N ILE A 66 -10.16 13.24 0.12
CA ILE A 66 -10.63 11.99 0.71
C ILE A 66 -11.70 11.42 -0.22
N LEU A 67 -11.40 10.31 -0.89
CA LEU A 67 -12.38 9.61 -1.71
C LEU A 67 -13.49 9.08 -0.81
N ILE A 68 -14.72 9.15 -1.31
CA ILE A 68 -15.89 8.62 -0.60
C ILE A 68 -16.26 7.27 -1.20
N GLY A 69 -16.26 6.23 -0.38
CA GLY A 69 -16.66 4.89 -0.83
C GLY A 69 -18.16 4.64 -0.79
N HIS A 70 -18.92 5.45 -1.53
CA HIS A 70 -20.38 5.40 -1.61
C HIS A 70 -20.92 3.97 -1.77
N ARG A 71 -20.44 3.25 -2.78
CA ARG A 71 -20.87 1.88 -3.07
C ARG A 71 -20.68 0.92 -1.90
N TRP A 72 -19.57 1.05 -1.16
CA TRP A 72 -19.31 0.21 0.02
C TRP A 72 -20.22 0.54 1.18
N LYS A 73 -20.49 1.82 1.41
CA LYS A 73 -21.45 2.27 2.44
C LYS A 73 -22.85 1.75 2.12
N GLU A 74 -23.27 1.87 0.86
CA GLU A 74 -24.57 1.37 0.39
C GLU A 74 -24.69 -0.17 0.50
N TYR A 75 -23.62 -0.91 0.22
CA TYR A 75 -23.61 -2.37 0.43
C TYR A 75 -23.82 -2.75 1.90
N HIS A 76 -23.14 -2.07 2.83
CA HIS A 76 -23.31 -2.31 4.25
C HIS A 76 -24.71 -1.90 4.71
N GLU A 77 -25.20 -0.73 4.30
CA GLU A 77 -26.55 -0.28 4.60
C GLU A 77 -27.61 -1.24 4.06
N ALA A 78 -27.41 -1.79 2.86
CA ALA A 78 -28.32 -2.76 2.27
C ALA A 78 -28.45 -4.06 3.06
N LEU A 79 -27.43 -4.43 3.83
CA LEU A 79 -27.43 -5.59 4.71
C LEU A 79 -27.63 -5.24 6.19
N GLY A 80 -28.04 -4.00 6.51
CA GLY A 80 -28.28 -3.58 7.90
C GLY A 80 -27.00 -3.39 8.72
N LEU A 81 -25.84 -3.29 8.07
CA LEU A 81 -24.51 -3.19 8.69
C LEU A 81 -24.00 -1.74 8.79
N LYS A 82 -24.87 -0.73 8.74
CA LYS A 82 -24.46 0.68 8.72
C LYS A 82 -23.58 1.08 9.94
N SER A 83 -23.84 0.50 11.11
CA SER A 83 -23.12 0.81 12.34
C SER A 83 -21.60 0.64 12.23
N ILE A 84 -21.13 -0.35 11.45
CA ILE A 84 -19.70 -0.59 11.27
C ILE A 84 -19.03 0.50 10.43
N VAL A 85 -19.77 1.15 9.54
CA VAL A 85 -19.27 2.28 8.73
C VAL A 85 -18.91 3.44 9.64
N ASP A 86 -19.87 3.87 10.47
CA ASP A 86 -19.71 5.00 11.38
C ASP A 86 -18.64 4.71 12.44
N PHE A 87 -18.65 3.49 12.99
CA PHE A 87 -17.66 3.04 13.96
C PHE A 87 -16.24 3.03 13.38
N SER A 88 -16.07 2.57 12.14
CA SER A 88 -14.75 2.51 11.48
C SER A 88 -14.16 3.91 11.32
N TRP A 89 -14.97 4.87 10.85
CA TRP A 89 -14.50 6.25 10.67
C TRP A 89 -14.12 6.90 11.99
N LYS A 90 -14.94 6.73 13.04
CA LYS A 90 -14.61 7.20 14.39
C LYS A 90 -13.30 6.62 14.91
N THR A 91 -13.12 5.30 14.78
CA THR A 91 -11.90 4.59 15.22
C THR A 91 -10.66 5.14 14.52
N VAL A 92 -10.78 5.46 13.23
CA VAL A 92 -9.68 6.01 12.44
C VAL A 92 -9.31 7.41 12.90
N LEU A 93 -10.30 8.30 13.12
CA LEU A 93 -10.01 9.65 13.60
C LEU A 93 -9.34 9.64 14.99
N GLU A 94 -9.65 8.64 15.82
CA GLU A 94 -9.00 8.42 17.12
C GLU A 94 -7.58 7.84 16.98
N GLU A 95 -7.38 6.81 16.16
CA GLU A 95 -6.11 6.08 16.06
C GLU A 95 -5.11 6.67 15.04
N LYS A 96 -5.58 7.48 14.09
CA LYS A 96 -4.87 7.91 12.86
C LYS A 96 -5.21 9.36 12.44
N PRO A 97 -5.23 10.36 13.34
CA PRO A 97 -5.70 11.71 13.00
C PRO A 97 -4.84 12.44 11.94
N ASP A 98 -3.57 12.05 11.81
CA ASP A 98 -2.57 12.76 11.03
C ASP A 98 -2.05 11.94 9.82
N LEU A 99 -2.82 10.95 9.37
CA LEU A 99 -2.52 10.24 8.12
C LEU A 99 -2.98 11.05 6.90
N LEU A 100 -2.36 10.79 5.75
CA LEU A 100 -2.94 11.17 4.47
C LEU A 100 -4.15 10.25 4.21
N HIS A 101 -5.35 10.74 4.53
CA HIS A 101 -6.59 10.00 4.29
C HIS A 101 -6.89 9.94 2.79
N VAL A 102 -7.00 8.72 2.24
CA VAL A 102 -7.18 8.50 0.80
C VAL A 102 -8.61 8.03 0.47
N LEU A 103 -9.18 7.15 1.29
CA LEU A 103 -10.56 6.64 1.14
C LEU A 103 -11.21 6.56 2.53
N ASP A 104 -12.42 7.08 2.66
CA ASP A 104 -13.12 7.12 3.96
C ASP A 104 -13.67 5.74 4.40
N PHE A 105 -14.22 4.97 3.46
CA PHE A 105 -14.80 3.67 3.73
C PHE A 105 -14.80 2.74 2.50
N PRO A 106 -14.26 1.51 2.60
CA PRO A 106 -13.46 1.01 3.71
C PRO A 106 -12.22 1.90 3.87
N TYR A 107 -11.85 2.20 5.11
CA TYR A 107 -10.84 3.23 5.34
C TYR A 107 -9.47 2.84 4.74
N ASN A 108 -8.86 3.76 3.99
CA ASN A 108 -7.49 3.65 3.51
C ASN A 108 -6.76 4.99 3.68
N GLY A 109 -5.54 4.95 4.20
CA GLY A 109 -4.70 6.14 4.37
C GLY A 109 -3.22 5.79 4.44
N GLU A 110 -2.38 6.71 3.99
CA GLU A 110 -0.92 6.52 3.88
C GLU A 110 -0.12 7.42 4.81
N THR A 111 1.10 6.97 5.11
CA THR A 111 2.07 7.70 5.92
C THR A 111 2.48 8.98 5.19
N THR A 112 2.46 10.13 5.86
CA THR A 112 2.97 11.40 5.30
C THR A 112 4.47 11.31 4.98
N HIS A 113 4.95 12.06 3.99
CA HIS A 113 6.36 12.10 3.59
C HIS A 113 7.34 12.38 4.74
N GLU A 114 7.02 13.34 5.62
CA GLU A 114 7.85 13.65 6.80
C GLU A 114 8.03 12.41 7.69
N GLN A 115 6.92 11.76 8.04
CA GLN A 115 6.90 10.60 8.93
C GLN A 115 7.57 9.36 8.33
N LEU A 116 7.59 9.22 7.00
CA LEU A 116 8.35 8.15 6.32
C LEU A 116 9.87 8.28 6.53
N LEU A 117 10.37 9.51 6.74
CA LEU A 117 11.80 9.81 6.83
C LEU A 117 12.32 9.90 8.29
N LEU A 118 11.44 9.89 9.30
CA LEU A 118 11.85 10.09 10.70
C LEU A 118 12.65 8.92 11.29
N GLY A 119 12.46 7.71 10.79
CA GLY A 119 13.18 6.57 11.33
C GLY A 119 12.83 5.24 10.69
N LYS A 120 13.61 4.23 11.07
CA LYS A 120 13.46 2.87 10.56
C LYS A 120 12.11 2.25 10.92
N LEU A 121 11.58 2.53 12.11
CA LEU A 121 10.28 2.04 12.54
C LEU A 121 9.25 3.16 12.38
N THR A 122 8.17 2.86 11.68
CA THR A 122 7.03 3.75 11.55
C THR A 122 6.21 3.64 12.83
N ASP A 123 5.99 4.76 13.51
CA ASP A 123 5.10 4.83 14.67
C ASP A 123 3.71 4.28 14.30
N ASN A 124 3.08 3.55 15.23
CA ASN A 124 1.75 2.98 15.02
C ASN A 124 0.74 4.02 14.53
N LYS A 125 0.79 5.26 15.02
CA LYS A 125 -0.06 6.39 14.63
C LYS A 125 0.08 6.76 13.15
N TYR A 126 1.28 6.61 12.59
CA TYR A 126 1.59 7.00 11.21
C TYR A 126 1.71 5.80 10.26
N HIS A 127 1.68 4.57 10.76
CA HIS A 127 1.71 3.39 9.90
C HIS A 127 0.45 3.29 9.04
N PHE A 128 0.64 3.21 7.71
CA PHE A 128 -0.43 3.16 6.71
C PHE A 128 -1.51 2.11 7.03
N VAL A 129 -2.75 2.38 6.65
CA VAL A 129 -3.90 1.49 6.87
C VAL A 129 -4.54 1.18 5.53
N ARG A 130 -4.69 -0.12 5.23
CA ARG A 130 -5.48 -0.63 4.10
C ARG A 130 -6.60 -1.53 4.63
N ASN A 131 -7.86 -1.16 4.42
CA ASN A 131 -9.03 -2.00 4.70
C ASN A 131 -9.85 -2.31 3.43
N HIS A 132 -10.46 -3.49 3.38
CA HIS A 132 -11.44 -3.86 2.35
C HIS A 132 -12.89 -3.85 2.85
N GLY A 133 -13.08 -3.87 4.17
CA GLY A 133 -14.36 -3.75 4.86
C GLY A 133 -14.28 -2.79 6.05
N GLY A 134 -15.30 -2.84 6.90
CA GLY A 134 -15.28 -2.14 8.19
C GLY A 134 -14.28 -2.73 9.18
N ILE A 135 -13.89 -1.95 10.19
CA ILE A 135 -12.99 -2.34 11.29
C ILE A 135 -13.83 -3.04 12.36
N PRO A 136 -13.72 -4.37 12.54
CA PRO A 136 -14.44 -5.08 13.60
C PRO A 136 -13.94 -4.65 14.98
N ASN A 137 -14.84 -4.61 15.96
CA ASN A 137 -14.52 -4.34 17.37
C ASN A 137 -14.69 -5.61 18.18
N ILE A 138 -13.60 -6.34 18.37
CA ILE A 138 -13.59 -7.65 19.02
C ILE A 138 -12.91 -7.51 20.38
N LYS A 139 -13.60 -7.87 21.45
CA LYS A 139 -13.02 -7.90 22.79
C LYS A 139 -12.04 -9.07 22.92
N GLU A 140 -10.90 -8.81 23.54
CA GLU A 140 -9.80 -9.77 23.68
C GLU A 140 -10.18 -11.01 24.51
N ASP A 141 -10.95 -10.84 25.58
CA ASP A 141 -11.34 -11.88 26.53
C ASP A 141 -12.26 -12.97 25.94
N VAL A 142 -13.02 -12.61 24.91
CA VAL A 142 -13.94 -13.52 24.18
C VAL A 142 -13.40 -13.92 22.81
N PHE A 143 -12.19 -13.51 22.46
CA PHE A 143 -11.60 -13.84 21.17
C PHE A 143 -11.21 -15.33 21.10
N GLU A 144 -11.55 -15.96 19.99
CA GLU A 144 -11.22 -17.35 19.69
C GLU A 144 -10.71 -17.46 18.24
N LEU A 145 -9.57 -18.13 18.07
CA LEU A 145 -9.01 -18.53 16.80
C LEU A 145 -9.37 -20.00 16.51
N GLU A 146 -10.03 -20.25 15.39
CA GLU A 146 -10.28 -21.60 14.89
C GLU A 146 -9.20 -22.05 13.90
N ILE A 147 -8.65 -23.25 14.05
CA ILE A 147 -7.71 -23.84 13.10
C ILE A 147 -8.22 -25.21 12.67
N GLY A 148 -8.39 -25.43 11.37
CA GLY A 148 -8.94 -26.66 10.82
C GLY A 148 -8.47 -26.99 9.40
N GLY A 149 -9.22 -27.86 8.72
CA GLY A 149 -8.87 -28.38 7.39
C GLY A 149 -7.86 -29.53 7.46
N LEU A 150 -6.85 -29.51 6.62
CA LEU A 150 -5.79 -30.52 6.48
C LEU A 150 -4.73 -30.42 7.61
N VAL A 151 -5.18 -30.47 8.86
CA VAL A 151 -4.37 -30.60 10.09
C VAL A 151 -4.64 -31.95 10.76
N HIS A 152 -3.72 -32.43 11.60
CA HIS A 152 -3.96 -33.68 12.34
C HIS A 152 -5.07 -33.53 13.40
N LYS A 153 -5.19 -32.36 14.02
CA LYS A 153 -6.22 -32.04 15.00
C LYS A 153 -6.72 -30.60 14.79
N SER A 154 -8.01 -30.45 14.49
CA SER A 154 -8.67 -29.15 14.51
C SER A 154 -8.77 -28.63 15.95
N VAL A 155 -8.53 -27.34 16.15
CA VAL A 155 -8.51 -26.71 17.47
C VAL A 155 -9.21 -25.36 17.46
N LYS A 156 -9.63 -24.95 18.66
CA LYS A 156 -10.07 -23.61 19.00
C LYS A 156 -9.16 -23.10 20.11
N LEU A 157 -8.59 -21.92 19.94
CA LEU A 157 -7.61 -21.33 20.87
C LEU A 157 -8.07 -19.94 21.26
N SER A 158 -8.16 -19.68 22.56
CA SER A 158 -8.38 -18.31 23.05
C SER A 158 -7.12 -17.45 22.87
N LEU A 159 -7.26 -16.12 22.91
CA LEU A 159 -6.09 -15.25 22.86
C LEU A 159 -5.16 -15.46 24.06
N ALA A 160 -5.72 -15.70 25.25
CA ALA A 160 -4.96 -15.98 26.47
C ALA A 160 -4.05 -17.22 26.30
N GLU A 161 -4.54 -18.27 25.62
CA GLU A 161 -3.74 -19.45 25.34
C GLU A 161 -2.64 -19.19 24.31
N LEU A 162 -2.90 -18.38 23.28
CA LEU A 162 -1.88 -17.98 22.30
C LEU A 162 -0.77 -17.14 22.96
N LYS A 163 -1.13 -16.31 23.95
CA LYS A 163 -0.23 -15.46 24.73
C LYS A 163 0.50 -16.20 25.87
N ASP A 164 0.16 -17.46 26.14
CA ASP A 164 0.80 -18.24 27.22
C ASP A 164 2.18 -18.77 26.78
N PRO A 165 3.30 -18.25 27.32
CA PRO A 165 4.64 -18.68 26.94
C PRO A 165 4.94 -20.14 27.33
N ALA A 166 4.19 -20.73 28.26
CA ALA A 166 4.30 -22.14 28.60
C ALA A 166 3.70 -23.05 27.51
N LYS A 167 2.74 -22.53 26.73
CA LYS A 167 2.11 -23.25 25.59
C LYS A 167 2.84 -22.98 24.28
N PHE A 168 3.21 -21.73 24.01
CA PHE A 168 3.83 -21.35 22.76
C PHE A 168 5.00 -20.38 22.92
N PRO A 169 6.13 -20.60 22.21
CA PRO A 169 7.23 -19.65 22.21
C PRO A 169 6.84 -18.34 21.51
N GLN A 170 7.19 -17.22 22.12
CA GLN A 170 6.93 -15.88 21.57
C GLN A 170 8.19 -15.34 20.90
N VAL A 171 8.00 -14.56 19.83
CA VAL A 171 9.10 -13.92 19.09
C VAL A 171 8.72 -12.49 18.73
N GLU A 172 9.76 -11.70 18.45
CA GLU A 172 9.64 -10.36 17.87
C GLU A 172 10.33 -10.35 16.51
N VAL A 173 9.65 -9.80 15.50
CA VAL A 173 10.19 -9.70 14.14
C VAL A 173 9.96 -8.31 13.60
N THR A 174 11.02 -7.67 13.12
CA THR A 174 10.92 -6.39 12.40
C THR A 174 10.50 -6.65 10.96
N VAL A 175 9.33 -6.14 10.56
CA VAL A 175 8.74 -6.39 9.24
C VAL A 175 8.28 -5.07 8.62
N THR A 176 8.68 -4.85 7.37
CA THR A 176 8.03 -3.90 6.48
C THR A 176 6.84 -4.55 5.81
N LEU A 177 5.66 -3.95 6.00
CA LEU A 177 4.49 -4.27 5.19
C LEU A 177 4.41 -3.25 4.05
N GLN A 178 4.34 -3.75 2.82
CA GLN A 178 4.12 -2.92 1.63
C GLN A 178 2.81 -3.33 0.98
N CYS A 179 1.93 -2.36 0.71
CA CYS A 179 0.75 -2.59 -0.12
C CYS A 179 1.21 -2.90 -1.56
N SER A 180 0.59 -3.88 -2.23
CA SER A 180 0.85 -4.06 -3.67
C SER A 180 0.43 -2.85 -4.49
N GLY A 181 -0.45 -1.99 -3.96
CA GLY A 181 -0.84 -0.73 -4.59
C GLY A 181 0.10 0.45 -4.29
N THR A 182 1.19 0.27 -3.54
CA THR A 182 2.15 1.37 -3.29
C THR A 182 2.58 1.98 -4.62
N ARG A 183 2.63 3.32 -4.71
CA ARG A 183 3.00 4.05 -5.92
C ARG A 183 2.05 3.82 -7.11
N ARG A 184 0.78 3.45 -6.85
CA ARG A 184 -0.21 3.22 -7.91
C ARG A 184 -0.50 4.48 -8.73
N ILE A 185 -0.42 5.66 -8.10
CA ILE A 185 -0.73 6.92 -8.77
C ILE A 185 0.13 7.15 -10.02
N GLU A 186 1.36 6.64 -10.05
CA GLU A 186 2.23 6.68 -11.24
C GLU A 186 1.69 5.88 -12.41
N GLN A 187 1.15 4.68 -12.14
CA GLN A 187 0.52 3.88 -13.18
C GLN A 187 -0.75 4.55 -13.67
N ILE A 188 -1.61 5.04 -12.75
CA ILE A 188 -2.85 5.75 -13.11
C ILE A 188 -2.58 6.94 -14.03
N ASN A 189 -1.61 7.79 -13.67
CA ASN A 189 -1.32 9.03 -14.40
C ASN A 189 -0.80 8.80 -15.83
N GLN A 190 -0.17 7.66 -16.11
CA GLN A 190 0.34 7.35 -17.46
C GLN A 190 -0.56 6.38 -18.24
N TYR A 191 -1.07 5.36 -17.55
CA TYR A 191 -1.78 4.22 -18.11
C TYR A 191 -2.87 3.75 -17.12
N PRO A 192 -4.07 4.31 -17.16
CA PRO A 192 -5.17 3.86 -16.30
C PRO A 192 -5.51 2.38 -16.53
N GLY A 193 -6.09 1.75 -15.51
CA GLY A 193 -6.30 0.30 -15.47
C GLY A 193 -7.62 -0.07 -14.84
N ASP A 194 -7.61 -1.14 -14.03
CA ASP A 194 -8.80 -1.64 -13.37
C ASP A 194 -9.27 -0.72 -12.26
N GLY A 195 -10.58 -0.51 -12.17
CA GLY A 195 -11.23 0.34 -11.17
C GLY A 195 -12.75 0.26 -11.18
N ASP A 196 -13.34 -0.74 -11.85
CA ASP A 196 -14.80 -0.83 -12.05
C ASP A 196 -15.54 -1.57 -10.92
N GLU A 197 -14.84 -2.46 -10.22
CA GLU A 197 -15.38 -3.27 -9.14
C GLU A 197 -14.96 -2.83 -7.74
N LEU A 198 -13.76 -2.26 -7.58
CA LEU A 198 -13.20 -1.75 -6.33
C LEU A 198 -12.61 -0.35 -6.50
N ILE A 199 -12.80 0.50 -5.49
CA ILE A 199 -12.07 1.77 -5.44
C ILE A 199 -10.60 1.45 -5.19
N ASN A 200 -9.81 1.52 -6.25
CA ASN A 200 -8.37 1.40 -6.19
C ASN A 200 -7.75 2.71 -5.69
N ALA A 201 -7.62 2.84 -4.36
CA ALA A 201 -7.00 4.00 -3.72
C ALA A 201 -5.71 4.43 -4.48
N PRO A 202 -5.61 5.71 -4.90
CA PRO A 202 -4.50 6.24 -5.69
C PRO A 202 -3.28 6.50 -4.79
N TRP A 203 -2.72 5.44 -4.23
CA TRP A 203 -1.59 5.51 -3.32
C TRP A 203 -0.38 6.21 -3.95
N GLY A 204 0.21 7.13 -3.18
CA GLY A 204 1.56 7.62 -3.39
C GLY A 204 2.61 6.65 -2.83
N GLU A 205 3.71 7.22 -2.34
CA GLU A 205 4.88 6.50 -1.85
C GLU A 205 4.71 5.95 -0.43
N GLY A 206 3.63 6.32 0.27
CA GLY A 206 3.44 6.10 1.71
C GLY A 206 2.62 4.87 2.10
N ALA A 207 2.19 4.05 1.14
CA ALA A 207 1.48 2.78 1.40
C ALA A 207 2.42 1.63 1.85
N ILE A 208 3.43 1.99 2.63
CA ILE A 208 4.49 1.13 3.16
C ILE A 208 4.84 1.59 4.58
N GLY A 209 5.22 0.67 5.45
CA GLY A 209 5.64 0.98 6.81
C GLY A 209 6.32 -0.20 7.48
N THR A 210 7.16 0.09 8.47
CA THR A 210 7.95 -0.91 9.18
C THR A 210 7.63 -0.90 10.66
N ALA A 211 7.39 -2.07 11.24
CA ALA A 211 7.14 -2.21 12.67
C ALA A 211 7.77 -3.49 13.24
N VAL A 212 7.95 -3.51 14.55
CA VAL A 212 8.29 -4.73 15.30
C VAL A 212 6.99 -5.41 15.72
N TYR A 213 6.75 -6.62 15.23
CA TYR A 213 5.58 -7.40 15.60
C TYR A 213 5.97 -8.46 16.63
N ARG A 214 5.23 -8.52 17.74
CA ARG A 214 5.37 -9.57 18.74
C ARG A 214 4.19 -10.54 18.64
N GLY A 215 4.49 -11.83 18.68
CA GLY A 215 3.49 -12.87 18.59
C GLY A 215 4.08 -14.27 18.70
N VAL A 216 3.29 -15.25 18.25
CA VAL A 216 3.70 -16.65 18.16
C VAL A 216 3.96 -17.04 16.70
N PRO A 217 5.06 -17.76 16.38
CA PRO A 217 5.24 -18.34 15.05
C PRO A 217 4.11 -19.31 14.71
N LEU A 218 3.41 -19.07 13.60
CA LEU A 218 2.28 -19.91 13.15
C LEU A 218 2.69 -21.38 13.00
N LYS A 219 3.92 -21.63 12.52
CA LYS A 219 4.51 -22.98 12.45
C LYS A 219 4.48 -23.72 13.78
N LYS A 220 4.74 -23.02 14.91
CA LYS A 220 4.76 -23.62 16.25
C LYS A 220 3.34 -23.91 16.73
N VAL A 221 2.39 -23.01 16.49
CA VAL A 221 0.97 -23.24 16.80
C VAL A 221 0.45 -24.48 16.07
N LEU A 222 0.70 -24.57 14.76
CA LEU A 222 0.29 -25.73 13.96
C LEU A 222 0.91 -27.04 14.45
N LYS A 223 2.19 -27.02 14.84
CA LYS A 223 2.87 -28.21 15.39
C LYS A 223 2.33 -28.61 16.76
N LEU A 224 2.23 -27.65 17.68
CA LEU A 224 1.95 -27.92 19.10
C LEU A 224 0.46 -28.11 19.39
N ALA A 225 -0.40 -27.28 18.81
CA ALA A 225 -1.85 -27.35 19.03
C ALA A 225 -2.54 -28.36 18.09
N CYS A 226 -2.16 -28.34 16.81
CA CYS A 226 -2.84 -29.15 15.79
C CYS A 226 -2.17 -30.51 15.52
N GLY A 227 -1.05 -30.83 16.18
CA GLY A 227 -0.27 -32.04 15.91
C GLY A 227 0.46 -32.04 14.57
N GLY A 228 0.54 -30.89 13.89
CA GLY A 228 1.14 -30.73 12.57
C GLY A 228 0.13 -30.65 11.43
N ILE A 229 0.66 -30.50 10.22
CA ILE A 229 -0.06 -30.32 8.96
C ILE A 229 -0.07 -31.64 8.19
N MET A 230 -1.20 -32.01 7.61
CA MET A 230 -1.34 -33.21 6.79
C MET A 230 -0.53 -33.09 5.48
N PRO A 231 0.05 -34.17 4.94
CA PRO A 231 0.91 -34.12 3.74
C PRO A 231 0.29 -33.49 2.49
N GLN A 232 -1.05 -33.58 2.37
CA GLN A 232 -1.83 -33.04 1.26
C GLN A 232 -1.92 -31.50 1.29
N CYS A 233 -1.74 -30.88 2.46
CA CYS A 233 -1.83 -29.42 2.60
C CYS A 233 -0.68 -28.72 1.85
N LYS A 234 -1.05 -27.78 0.98
CA LYS A 234 -0.12 -26.90 0.26
C LYS A 234 -0.29 -25.43 0.61
N HIS A 235 -1.44 -25.04 1.17
CA HIS A 235 -1.76 -23.66 1.49
C HIS A 235 -2.38 -23.53 2.88
N LEU A 236 -2.15 -22.38 3.51
CA LEU A 236 -2.87 -21.95 4.71
C LEU A 236 -3.70 -20.74 4.35
N GLU A 237 -5.02 -20.88 4.42
CA GLU A 237 -5.98 -19.79 4.27
C GLU A 237 -6.19 -19.11 5.62
N PHE A 238 -6.23 -17.77 5.59
CA PHE A 238 -6.47 -16.89 6.72
C PHE A 238 -7.75 -16.12 6.45
N ILE A 239 -8.71 -16.21 7.36
CA ILE A 239 -10.01 -15.56 7.23
C ILE A 239 -10.13 -14.50 8.32
N GLY A 240 -10.30 -13.26 7.87
CA GLY A 240 -10.51 -12.07 8.69
C GLY A 240 -11.98 -11.85 9.02
N ALA A 241 -12.26 -11.21 10.15
CA ALA A 241 -13.62 -10.97 10.62
C ALA A 241 -14.37 -9.90 9.80
N ASP A 242 -13.68 -9.11 8.98
CA ASP A 242 -14.29 -8.05 8.18
C ASP A 242 -15.13 -8.61 7.02
N THR A 243 -16.21 -7.89 6.72
CA THR A 243 -17.11 -8.19 5.60
C THR A 243 -16.55 -7.61 4.30
N TYR A 244 -16.54 -8.44 3.27
CA TYR A 244 -16.01 -8.14 1.95
C TYR A 244 -17.09 -8.30 0.88
N PHE A 245 -17.04 -7.48 -0.17
CA PHE A 245 -17.99 -7.51 -1.27
C PHE A 245 -17.29 -7.65 -2.61
N LYS A 246 -17.83 -8.50 -3.50
CA LYS A 246 -17.44 -8.57 -4.91
C LYS A 246 -18.63 -8.94 -5.79
N LYS A 247 -18.87 -8.20 -6.87
CA LYS A 247 -19.96 -8.45 -7.84
C LYS A 247 -21.31 -8.73 -7.17
N ASN A 248 -21.73 -7.88 -6.21
CA ASN A 248 -22.95 -8.04 -5.41
C ASN A 248 -23.02 -9.36 -4.58
N ASN A 249 -21.89 -10.02 -4.36
CA ASN A 249 -21.77 -11.14 -3.42
C ASN A 249 -21.01 -10.68 -2.17
N VAL A 250 -21.32 -11.31 -1.04
CA VAL A 250 -20.72 -11.01 0.26
C VAL A 250 -19.82 -12.16 0.73
N TYR A 251 -18.72 -11.82 1.40
CA TYR A 251 -17.71 -12.75 1.90
C TYR A 251 -17.15 -12.25 3.23
N ASN A 252 -16.44 -13.10 3.95
CA ASN A 252 -15.38 -12.62 4.86
C ASN A 252 -14.08 -12.42 4.06
N TYR A 253 -13.22 -11.49 4.50
CA TYR A 253 -11.89 -11.35 3.90
C TYR A 253 -11.11 -12.66 4.02
N ALA A 254 -10.63 -13.19 2.89
CA ALA A 254 -9.90 -14.45 2.86
C ALA A 254 -8.71 -14.38 1.89
N VAL A 255 -7.55 -14.80 2.39
CA VAL A 255 -6.28 -14.89 1.63
C VAL A 255 -5.55 -16.15 2.03
N SER A 256 -4.57 -16.59 1.23
CA SER A 256 -3.74 -17.72 1.62
C SER A 256 -2.27 -17.51 1.31
N VAL A 257 -1.43 -18.25 2.02
CA VAL A 257 0.00 -18.36 1.72
C VAL A 257 0.39 -19.82 1.53
N PRO A 258 1.41 -20.13 0.71
CA PRO A 258 1.91 -21.48 0.59
C PRO A 258 2.44 -22.01 1.94
N TRP A 259 2.10 -23.25 2.29
CA TRP A 259 2.61 -23.93 3.47
C TRP A 259 4.14 -23.91 3.52
N ARG A 260 4.81 -23.99 2.36
CA ARG A 260 6.28 -23.87 2.27
C ARG A 260 6.81 -22.60 2.94
N LYS A 261 6.12 -21.45 2.82
CA LYS A 261 6.52 -20.19 3.45
C LYS A 261 6.49 -20.31 4.97
N VAL A 262 5.40 -20.85 5.52
CA VAL A 262 5.24 -21.00 6.98
C VAL A 262 6.13 -22.11 7.54
N ARG A 263 6.33 -23.21 6.80
CA ARG A 263 7.18 -24.32 7.20
C ARG A 263 8.65 -23.91 7.34
N ASN A 264 9.13 -23.10 6.41
CA ASN A 264 10.55 -22.77 6.31
C ASN A 264 10.95 -21.55 7.17
N ASN A 265 9.99 -20.77 7.69
CA ASN A 265 10.27 -19.51 8.39
C ASN A 265 9.50 -19.47 9.71
N GLU A 266 10.16 -19.06 10.79
CA GLU A 266 9.48 -18.78 12.06
C GLU A 266 8.93 -17.33 12.12
N GLU A 267 9.15 -16.56 11.05
CA GLU A 267 8.77 -15.15 10.90
C GLU A 267 7.40 -14.96 10.21
N VAL A 268 6.57 -16.02 10.22
CA VAL A 268 5.13 -15.90 9.94
C VAL A 268 4.41 -15.98 11.27
N LEU A 269 3.87 -14.86 11.73
CA LEU A 269 3.39 -14.70 13.10
C LEU A 269 1.88 -14.61 13.16
N LEU A 270 1.33 -15.13 14.26
CA LEU A 270 0.07 -14.63 14.83
C LEU A 270 0.45 -13.56 15.86
N ALA A 271 0.23 -12.29 15.52
CA ALA A 271 0.70 -11.13 16.27
C ALA A 271 -0.45 -10.38 16.95
N TRP A 272 -0.23 -9.99 18.20
CA TRP A 272 -1.16 -9.21 19.05
C TRP A 272 -0.55 -7.90 19.54
N GLU A 273 0.73 -7.65 19.20
CA GLU A 273 1.49 -6.47 19.58
C GLU A 273 2.27 -5.93 18.39
N MET A 274 2.39 -4.61 18.31
CA MET A 274 3.08 -3.86 17.26
C MET A 274 3.81 -2.69 17.90
N ASN A 275 5.13 -2.61 17.67
CA ASN A 275 6.04 -1.64 18.28
C ASN A 275 5.98 -1.61 19.82
N GLY A 276 5.90 -2.79 20.45
CA GLY A 276 5.84 -2.93 21.90
C GLY A 276 4.54 -2.45 22.55
N GLN A 277 3.52 -2.14 21.74
CA GLN A 277 2.18 -1.75 22.20
C GLN A 277 1.14 -2.76 21.72
N PRO A 278 -0.02 -2.88 22.41
CA PRO A 278 -1.14 -3.66 21.89
C PRO A 278 -1.50 -3.25 20.47
N LEU A 279 -1.91 -4.22 19.65
CA LEU A 279 -2.30 -3.96 18.27
C LEU A 279 -3.41 -2.91 18.21
N PRO A 280 -3.30 -1.83 17.41
CA PRO A 280 -4.42 -0.93 17.16
C PRO A 280 -5.57 -1.64 16.43
N LYS A 281 -6.82 -1.21 16.61
CA LYS A 281 -7.98 -1.84 15.97
C LYS A 281 -7.88 -1.76 14.45
N SER A 282 -7.44 -0.63 13.91
CA SER A 282 -7.19 -0.43 12.47
C SER A 282 -6.13 -1.37 11.89
N HIS A 283 -5.26 -1.92 12.75
CA HIS A 283 -4.16 -2.82 12.40
C HIS A 283 -4.45 -4.29 12.70
N GLY A 284 -5.66 -4.63 13.14
CA GLY A 284 -6.15 -6.02 13.22
C GLY A 284 -6.44 -6.54 14.62
N ALA A 285 -6.59 -5.66 15.62
CA ALA A 285 -6.75 -6.10 17.01
C ALA A 285 -7.98 -7.02 17.19
N PRO A 286 -7.88 -8.10 17.97
CA PRO A 286 -6.77 -8.40 18.88
C PRO A 286 -5.68 -9.31 18.27
N LEU A 287 -5.88 -9.84 17.07
CA LEU A 287 -4.95 -10.77 16.44
C LEU A 287 -4.89 -10.58 14.92
N ARG A 288 -3.67 -10.51 14.38
CA ARG A 288 -3.43 -10.54 12.94
C ARG A 288 -2.41 -11.60 12.56
N VAL A 289 -2.42 -12.00 11.30
CA VAL A 289 -1.27 -12.66 10.67
C VAL A 289 -0.29 -11.59 10.19
N VAL A 290 1.01 -11.85 10.38
CA VAL A 290 2.10 -11.09 9.76
C VAL A 290 2.93 -12.07 8.93
N VAL A 291 3.01 -11.84 7.62
CA VAL A 291 3.77 -12.68 6.69
C VAL A 291 4.97 -11.90 6.15
N ALA A 292 6.12 -12.05 6.79
CA ALA A 292 7.32 -11.31 6.45
C ALA A 292 7.76 -11.52 4.97
N GLY A 293 8.09 -10.43 4.28
CA GLY A 293 8.52 -10.42 2.87
C GLY A 293 7.42 -10.68 1.84
N TYR A 294 6.15 -10.78 2.25
CA TYR A 294 5.01 -10.90 1.34
C TYR A 294 4.25 -9.58 1.25
N ILE A 295 3.42 -9.43 0.22
CA ILE A 295 2.53 -8.28 0.07
C ILE A 295 1.63 -8.14 1.30
N GLY A 296 1.31 -6.90 1.68
CA GLY A 296 0.52 -6.59 2.86
C GLY A 296 -0.83 -7.33 2.92
N ALA A 297 -1.46 -7.59 1.76
CA ALA A 297 -2.72 -8.32 1.66
C ALA A 297 -2.65 -9.74 2.26
N ARG A 298 -1.49 -10.42 2.26
CA ARG A 298 -1.39 -11.77 2.84
C ARG A 298 -1.26 -11.76 4.37
N SER A 299 -1.02 -10.59 4.97
CA SER A 299 -0.96 -10.38 6.41
C SER A 299 -2.38 -10.06 6.95
N CYS A 300 -3.24 -11.06 6.93
CA CYS A 300 -4.67 -10.97 7.27
C CYS A 300 -4.90 -10.35 8.66
N LYS A 301 -5.78 -9.35 8.75
CA LYS A 301 -6.16 -8.66 9.99
C LYS A 301 -7.41 -9.29 10.59
N TRP A 302 -7.59 -9.14 11.91
CA TRP A 302 -8.74 -9.69 12.63
C TRP A 302 -8.96 -11.18 12.33
N VAL A 303 -7.85 -11.93 12.26
CA VAL A 303 -7.87 -13.32 11.82
C VAL A 303 -8.58 -14.17 12.86
N TYR A 304 -9.71 -14.78 12.51
CA TYR A 304 -10.47 -15.62 13.44
C TYR A 304 -10.47 -17.10 13.03
N ARG A 305 -10.08 -17.40 11.79
CA ARG A 305 -10.02 -18.78 11.30
C ARG A 305 -8.84 -18.99 10.36
N ILE A 306 -8.21 -20.15 10.49
CA ILE A 306 -7.16 -20.65 9.60
C ILE A 306 -7.54 -22.03 9.08
N ASN A 307 -7.57 -22.19 7.76
CA ASN A 307 -7.83 -23.48 7.12
C ASN A 307 -6.56 -23.97 6.42
N ALA A 308 -6.15 -25.21 6.71
CA ALA A 308 -5.14 -25.92 5.93
C ALA A 308 -5.79 -26.52 4.68
N LEU A 309 -5.34 -26.11 3.49
CA LEU A 309 -5.95 -26.41 2.20
C LEU A 309 -4.98 -27.11 1.25
N ALA A 310 -5.53 -27.94 0.35
CA ALA A 310 -4.76 -28.56 -0.72
C ALA A 310 -4.41 -27.55 -1.83
N GLU A 311 -5.28 -26.57 -2.04
CA GLU A 311 -5.16 -25.53 -3.07
C GLU A 311 -5.18 -24.13 -2.43
N PRO A 312 -4.76 -23.07 -3.15
CA PRO A 312 -4.92 -21.69 -2.69
C PRO A 312 -6.37 -21.37 -2.30
N SER A 313 -6.54 -20.37 -1.42
CA SER A 313 -7.87 -19.87 -1.08
C SER A 313 -8.63 -19.41 -2.33
N MET A 314 -9.92 -19.75 -2.39
CA MET A 314 -10.85 -19.28 -3.42
C MET A 314 -11.54 -17.97 -3.04
N GLY A 315 -11.12 -17.35 -1.92
CA GLY A 315 -11.53 -16.00 -1.54
C GLY A 315 -11.26 -15.02 -2.68
N PRO A 316 -12.16 -14.05 -2.95
CA PRO A 316 -12.00 -13.10 -4.05
C PRO A 316 -10.64 -12.40 -4.08
N VAL A 317 -10.14 -11.98 -2.92
CA VAL A 317 -8.87 -11.26 -2.75
C VAL A 317 -7.64 -12.13 -3.09
N GLN A 318 -7.80 -13.44 -3.09
CA GLN A 318 -6.75 -14.40 -3.44
C GLN A 318 -6.82 -14.82 -4.92
N ALA A 319 -8.02 -15.16 -5.38
CA ALA A 319 -8.24 -15.84 -6.66
C ALA A 319 -8.68 -14.91 -7.81
N GLN A 320 -9.10 -13.68 -7.50
CA GLN A 320 -9.71 -12.76 -8.46
C GLN A 320 -9.16 -11.33 -8.38
N GLU A 321 -8.23 -11.06 -7.45
CA GLU A 321 -7.60 -9.76 -7.20
C GLU A 321 -6.16 -10.00 -6.73
N TYR A 322 -5.36 -8.94 -6.67
CA TYR A 322 -3.93 -9.05 -6.35
C TYR A 322 -3.27 -10.08 -7.27
N LEU A 323 -3.67 -10.07 -8.54
CA LEU A 323 -3.09 -10.87 -9.61
C LEU A 323 -2.14 -9.97 -10.41
N TYR A 324 -1.00 -10.52 -10.80
CA TYR A 324 -0.07 -9.82 -11.67
C TYR A 324 -0.28 -10.27 -13.11
N TYR A 325 -0.54 -9.32 -14.00
CA TYR A 325 -0.77 -9.57 -15.43
C TYR A 325 0.40 -9.07 -16.27
N THR A 326 0.50 -9.61 -17.49
CA THR A 326 1.34 -9.00 -18.53
C THR A 326 0.73 -7.67 -19.01
N SER A 327 1.57 -6.78 -19.54
CA SER A 327 1.21 -5.43 -19.99
C SER A 327 0.31 -5.38 -21.25
N GLN A 328 -0.07 -6.55 -21.78
CA GLN A 328 -0.92 -6.72 -22.98
C GLN A 328 -2.37 -7.09 -22.63
N ILE A 329 -2.67 -7.30 -21.34
CA ILE A 329 -4.02 -7.57 -20.85
C ILE A 329 -4.69 -6.26 -20.41
N GLY A 330 -5.97 -6.11 -20.73
CA GLY A 330 -6.82 -5.03 -20.29
C GLY A 330 -8.26 -5.51 -20.07
N LYS A 331 -9.18 -4.57 -19.86
CA LYS A 331 -10.57 -4.86 -19.48
C LYS A 331 -11.26 -5.96 -20.30
N GLN A 332 -11.09 -5.93 -21.62
CA GLN A 332 -11.92 -6.74 -22.53
C GLN A 332 -11.39 -8.16 -22.75
N ASN A 333 -10.12 -8.42 -22.41
CA ASN A 333 -9.47 -9.71 -22.60
C ASN A 333 -8.90 -10.29 -21.29
N THR A 334 -9.12 -9.63 -20.15
CA THR A 334 -8.68 -10.13 -18.86
C THR A 334 -9.45 -11.38 -18.46
N MET A 335 -8.71 -12.40 -18.04
CA MET A 335 -9.22 -13.59 -17.39
C MET A 335 -8.35 -13.82 -16.17
N TYR A 336 -8.92 -14.20 -15.03
CA TYR A 336 -8.15 -14.41 -13.80
C TYR A 336 -7.00 -15.42 -14.00
N SER A 337 -7.17 -16.40 -14.89
CA SER A 337 -6.14 -17.38 -15.26
C SER A 337 -4.96 -16.81 -16.06
N ASN A 338 -5.08 -15.59 -16.61
CA ASN A 338 -3.99 -14.93 -17.32
C ASN A 338 -2.99 -14.28 -16.36
N GLY A 339 -3.36 -14.11 -15.09
CA GLY A 339 -2.51 -13.58 -14.05
C GLY A 339 -2.09 -14.64 -13.05
N PHE A 340 -1.22 -14.25 -12.12
CA PHE A 340 -0.84 -15.10 -10.99
C PHE A 340 -0.91 -14.31 -9.68
N SER A 341 -1.26 -15.01 -8.59
CA SER A 341 -1.41 -14.41 -7.27
C SER A 341 -0.08 -13.83 -6.78
N ILE A 342 -0.08 -12.53 -6.50
CA ILE A 342 1.09 -11.83 -5.96
C ILE A 342 1.31 -12.33 -4.51
N GLN A 343 2.56 -12.73 -4.24
CA GLN A 343 2.99 -13.26 -2.94
C GLN A 343 4.12 -12.40 -2.38
N GLN A 344 5.33 -12.49 -2.94
CA GLN A 344 6.48 -11.65 -2.57
C GLN A 344 6.43 -10.32 -3.33
N MET A 345 6.91 -9.24 -2.71
CA MET A 345 7.18 -7.97 -3.41
C MET A 345 8.55 -8.03 -4.09
N PRO A 346 8.70 -7.53 -5.33
CA PRO A 346 10.01 -7.30 -5.92
C PRO A 346 10.72 -6.14 -5.22
N VAL A 347 11.99 -5.91 -5.59
CA VAL A 347 12.70 -4.70 -5.19
C VAL A 347 11.97 -3.45 -5.72
N SER A 348 11.86 -2.43 -4.88
CA SER A 348 11.26 -1.14 -5.21
C SER A 348 11.88 -0.03 -4.34
N SER A 349 11.86 1.20 -4.85
CA SER A 349 12.28 2.38 -4.09
C SER A 349 11.41 3.60 -4.39
N ALA A 350 11.50 4.62 -3.55
CA ALA A 350 10.87 5.90 -3.79
C ALA A 350 11.76 7.04 -3.30
N ILE A 351 11.63 8.17 -3.98
CA ILE A 351 12.17 9.47 -3.56
C ILE A 351 11.06 10.14 -2.78
N ILE A 352 11.32 10.51 -1.53
CA ILE A 352 10.34 11.17 -0.65
C ILE A 352 10.62 12.66 -0.53
N SER A 353 11.89 13.05 -0.62
CA SER A 353 12.30 14.44 -0.66
C SER A 353 13.46 14.59 -1.63
N PRO A 354 13.47 15.61 -2.50
CA PRO A 354 12.43 16.63 -2.72
C PRO A 354 11.15 16.06 -3.35
N VAL A 355 10.09 16.87 -3.42
CA VAL A 355 8.80 16.48 -4.02
C VAL A 355 8.75 16.82 -5.52
N ASP A 356 7.84 16.17 -6.26
CA ASP A 356 7.65 16.45 -7.69
C ASP A 356 7.32 17.92 -7.94
N ARG A 357 7.97 18.50 -8.95
CA ARG A 357 7.90 19.89 -9.39
C ARG A 357 8.45 20.94 -8.43
N GLN A 358 9.21 20.54 -7.42
CA GLN A 358 9.85 21.49 -6.51
C GLN A 358 10.93 22.33 -7.23
N VAL A 359 10.99 23.63 -6.93
CA VAL A 359 12.10 24.51 -7.33
C VAL A 359 13.19 24.44 -6.26
N ILE A 360 14.44 24.26 -6.67
CA ILE A 360 15.56 24.09 -5.74
C ILE A 360 16.72 25.00 -6.15
N VAL A 361 17.07 25.91 -5.24
CA VAL A 361 18.29 26.71 -5.31
C VAL A 361 19.41 25.97 -4.58
N HIS A 362 20.50 25.66 -5.28
CA HIS A 362 21.56 24.80 -4.75
C HIS A 362 22.97 25.23 -5.16
N ASP A 363 23.99 24.66 -4.51
CA ASP A 363 25.40 24.97 -4.72
C ASP A 363 26.14 23.87 -5.52
N GLY A 364 25.53 23.42 -6.61
CA GLY A 364 26.08 22.35 -7.47
C GLY A 364 25.75 20.91 -7.04
N LYS A 365 25.00 20.71 -5.94
CA LYS A 365 24.46 19.41 -5.52
C LYS A 365 23.03 19.53 -5.01
N ILE A 366 22.21 18.50 -5.20
CA ILE A 366 20.85 18.41 -4.65
C ILE A 366 20.79 17.20 -3.71
N THR A 367 20.27 17.39 -2.49
CA THR A 367 20.05 16.30 -1.54
C THR A 367 18.74 15.59 -1.84
N LEU A 368 18.79 14.26 -2.01
CA LEU A 368 17.61 13.40 -2.11
C LEU A 368 17.55 12.43 -0.93
N LYS A 369 16.34 12.10 -0.51
CA LYS A 369 16.05 11.13 0.56
C LYS A 369 14.91 10.23 0.14
N GLY A 370 14.91 8.99 0.63
CA GLY A 370 13.83 8.08 0.37
C GLY A 370 13.96 6.73 1.03
N TRP A 371 13.21 5.76 0.51
CA TRP A 371 13.23 4.38 0.97
C TRP A 371 13.54 3.41 -0.18
N GLY A 372 14.09 2.25 0.17
CA GLY A 372 14.24 1.09 -0.69
C GLY A 372 13.82 -0.18 0.07
N TYR A 373 13.13 -1.10 -0.60
CA TYR A 373 12.65 -2.36 -0.01
C TYR A 373 12.67 -3.49 -1.04
N SER A 374 12.96 -4.71 -0.60
CA SER A 374 12.76 -5.93 -1.39
C SER A 374 12.06 -6.98 -0.53
N GLY A 375 11.13 -7.71 -1.13
CA GLY A 375 10.42 -8.79 -0.46
C GLY A 375 11.18 -10.12 -0.46
N GLY A 376 10.49 -11.16 -0.01
CA GLY A 376 10.98 -12.54 -0.08
C GLY A 376 12.13 -12.89 0.88
N GLY A 377 12.55 -11.97 1.74
CA GLY A 377 13.74 -12.11 2.60
C GLY A 377 15.02 -11.55 1.99
N ASN A 378 14.92 -10.88 0.84
CA ASN A 378 16.02 -10.10 0.27
C ASN A 378 16.11 -8.73 0.95
N TRP A 379 17.31 -8.17 1.00
CA TRP A 379 17.52 -6.81 1.50
C TRP A 379 18.08 -5.93 0.38
N VAL A 380 17.92 -4.61 0.52
CA VAL A 380 18.50 -3.64 -0.41
C VAL A 380 20.02 -3.56 -0.18
N GLU A 381 20.77 -3.94 -1.21
CA GLU A 381 22.23 -3.92 -1.20
C GLU A 381 22.76 -2.56 -1.66
N ARG A 382 22.12 -1.96 -2.68
CA ARG A 382 22.54 -0.68 -3.26
C ARG A 382 21.33 0.14 -3.69
N VAL A 383 21.39 1.45 -3.46
CA VAL A 383 20.46 2.43 -4.04
C VAL A 383 21.26 3.34 -4.97
N GLU A 384 20.68 3.69 -6.11
CA GLU A 384 21.28 4.58 -7.09
C GLU A 384 20.29 5.67 -7.48
N VAL A 385 20.78 6.91 -7.60
CA VAL A 385 20.00 8.07 -8.03
C VAL A 385 20.61 8.65 -9.29
N SER A 386 19.75 9.02 -10.24
CA SER A 386 20.12 9.66 -11.49
C SER A 386 19.49 11.07 -11.57
N PRO A 387 20.26 12.12 -11.89
CA PRO A 387 19.74 13.48 -12.09
C PRO A 387 19.36 13.80 -13.55
N ASP A 388 19.46 12.82 -14.46
CA ASP A 388 19.29 12.99 -15.91
C ASP A 388 18.31 12.00 -16.55
N GLY A 389 17.34 11.53 -15.76
CA GLY A 389 16.29 10.61 -16.23
C GLY A 389 16.72 9.15 -16.36
N GLY A 390 17.91 8.78 -15.87
CA GLY A 390 18.38 7.39 -15.79
C GLY A 390 19.55 7.04 -16.71
N SER A 391 20.29 8.03 -17.22
CA SER A 391 21.46 7.80 -18.08
C SER A 391 22.72 7.65 -17.23
N VAL A 392 22.94 8.57 -16.30
CA VAL A 392 24.05 8.54 -15.33
C VAL A 392 23.51 8.26 -13.92
N TRP A 393 24.17 7.35 -13.20
CA TRP A 393 23.74 6.87 -11.88
C TRP A 393 24.82 7.10 -10.83
N TYR A 394 24.42 7.64 -9.68
CA TYR A 394 25.25 7.83 -8.50
C TYR A 394 24.79 6.89 -7.40
N ALA A 395 25.69 6.06 -6.89
CA ALA A 395 25.38 5.14 -5.80
C ALA A 395 25.34 5.90 -4.47
N VAL A 396 24.35 5.57 -3.64
CA VAL A 396 24.28 6.03 -2.26
C VAL A 396 25.37 5.34 -1.45
N ASP A 397 26.08 6.09 -0.60
CA ASP A 397 27.06 5.53 0.33
C ASP A 397 26.36 4.60 1.34
N GLN A 398 27.02 3.51 1.75
CA GLN A 398 26.44 2.60 2.73
C GLN A 398 26.21 3.26 4.08
N ASP A 399 27.04 4.24 4.46
CA ASP A 399 26.91 4.98 5.71
C ASP A 399 25.71 5.97 5.69
N ASP A 400 25.23 6.34 4.50
CA ASP A 400 24.04 7.17 4.28
C ASP A 400 22.75 6.34 4.14
N MET A 401 22.82 5.04 4.42
CA MET A 401 21.68 4.12 4.41
C MET A 401 21.47 3.49 5.80
N THR A 402 20.21 3.32 6.22
CA THR A 402 19.93 2.62 7.49
C THR A 402 20.39 1.17 7.43
N GLU A 403 20.60 0.55 8.59
CA GLU A 403 21.02 -0.86 8.74
C GLU A 403 20.18 -1.88 7.92
N LYS A 404 20.81 -2.99 7.52
CA LYS A 404 20.17 -4.09 6.79
C LYS A 404 19.33 -4.96 7.72
N HIS A 405 18.16 -5.36 7.26
CA HIS A 405 17.26 -6.33 7.89
C HIS A 405 16.68 -7.25 6.83
N TYR A 406 16.44 -8.53 7.16
CA TYR A 406 15.92 -9.50 6.19
C TYR A 406 14.54 -9.13 5.63
N HIS A 407 13.70 -8.47 6.42
CA HIS A 407 12.32 -8.15 6.06
C HIS A 407 11.96 -6.69 6.28
N ALA A 408 12.96 -5.80 6.39
CA ALA A 408 12.71 -4.38 6.57
C ALA A 408 13.33 -3.53 5.45
N TRP A 409 12.71 -2.38 5.18
CA TRP A 409 13.22 -1.38 4.26
C TRP A 409 14.57 -0.81 4.71
N ARG A 410 15.21 -0.06 3.83
CA ARG A 410 16.30 0.85 4.17
C ARG A 410 15.90 2.26 3.78
N LEU A 411 16.08 3.22 4.69
CA LEU A 411 16.05 4.64 4.32
C LEU A 411 17.43 5.02 3.78
N TRP A 412 17.46 5.99 2.87
CA TRP A 412 18.68 6.43 2.20
C TRP A 412 18.69 7.95 2.02
N LYS A 413 19.88 8.54 1.95
CA LYS A 413 20.13 9.95 1.62
C LYS A 413 21.31 10.05 0.66
N ILE A 414 21.29 10.98 -0.30
CA ILE A 414 22.46 11.26 -1.16
C ILE A 414 22.47 12.72 -1.60
N ASP A 415 23.67 13.31 -1.67
CA ASP A 415 23.89 14.60 -2.33
C ASP A 415 24.40 14.35 -3.76
N VAL A 416 23.48 14.39 -4.73
CA VAL A 416 23.81 14.14 -6.14
C VAL A 416 24.36 15.42 -6.80
N PRO A 417 25.47 15.35 -7.57
CA PRO A 417 25.97 16.52 -8.28
C PRO A 417 25.01 16.91 -9.41
N VAL A 418 24.74 18.21 -9.52
CA VAL A 418 23.83 18.79 -10.50
C VAL A 418 24.46 20.06 -11.06
N ASP A 419 24.79 20.04 -12.35
CA ASP A 419 25.40 21.18 -13.04
C ASP A 419 24.39 21.95 -13.92
N ALA A 420 23.42 21.22 -14.48
CA ALA A 420 22.38 21.76 -15.34
C ALA A 420 21.35 22.59 -14.56
N GLU A 421 20.81 23.62 -15.20
CA GLU A 421 19.74 24.48 -14.68
C GLU A 421 18.44 24.24 -15.48
N GLY A 422 17.29 24.49 -14.87
CA GLY A 422 15.97 24.27 -15.47
C GLY A 422 15.31 22.96 -15.03
N TRP A 423 14.29 22.52 -15.77
CA TRP A 423 13.57 21.28 -15.46
C TRP A 423 14.43 20.05 -15.74
N LEU A 424 14.74 19.31 -14.68
CA LEU A 424 15.48 18.05 -14.72
C LEU A 424 14.59 16.92 -14.18
N GLU A 425 14.77 15.73 -14.72
CA GLU A 425 14.09 14.52 -14.22
C GLU A 425 15.06 13.68 -13.40
N PHE A 426 14.70 13.46 -12.14
CA PHE A 426 15.44 12.60 -11.23
C PHE A 426 14.76 11.25 -11.14
N CYS A 427 15.54 10.18 -11.07
CA CYS A 427 15.00 8.85 -10.82
C CYS A 427 15.88 8.03 -9.89
N VAL A 428 15.25 7.08 -9.18
CA VAL A 428 15.92 6.18 -8.23
C VAL A 428 15.66 4.73 -8.61
N ARG A 429 16.65 3.88 -8.37
CA ARG A 429 16.49 2.42 -8.40
C ARG A 429 17.27 1.77 -7.26
N SER A 430 16.77 0.62 -6.82
CA SER A 430 17.44 -0.25 -5.87
C SER A 430 17.92 -1.55 -6.52
N TRP A 431 18.97 -2.13 -5.92
CA TRP A 431 19.46 -3.47 -6.19
C TRP A 431 19.36 -4.29 -4.92
N ASP A 432 18.73 -5.46 -5.00
CA ASP A 432 18.62 -6.35 -3.85
C ASP A 432 19.77 -7.35 -3.76
N SER A 433 19.81 -8.11 -2.67
CA SER A 433 20.80 -9.16 -2.39
C SER A 433 20.84 -10.31 -3.42
N SER A 434 19.85 -10.38 -4.32
CA SER A 434 19.76 -11.35 -5.41
C SER A 434 20.04 -10.72 -6.78
N ASN A 435 20.56 -9.49 -6.82
CA ASN A 435 20.81 -8.69 -8.03
C ASN A 435 19.55 -8.36 -8.85
N ASN A 436 18.35 -8.40 -8.26
CA ASN A 436 17.18 -7.84 -8.93
C ASN A 436 17.27 -6.31 -8.90
N THR A 437 16.72 -5.66 -9.93
CA THR A 437 16.59 -4.19 -9.99
C THR A 437 15.26 -3.78 -10.62
N GLU A 438 14.98 -2.48 -10.58
CA GLU A 438 13.73 -1.86 -11.00
C GLU A 438 13.74 -1.55 -12.51
N PRO A 439 12.67 -1.89 -13.28
CA PRO A 439 12.52 -1.41 -14.64
C PRO A 439 12.57 0.12 -14.73
N THR A 440 13.15 0.65 -15.80
CA THR A 440 13.38 2.11 -15.91
C THR A 440 12.08 2.92 -16.02
N PHE A 441 11.04 2.37 -16.64
CA PHE A 441 9.81 3.10 -16.97
C PHE A 441 8.56 2.38 -16.45
N VAL A 442 7.54 3.17 -16.09
CA VAL A 442 6.21 2.68 -15.65
C VAL A 442 5.64 1.70 -16.66
N ARG A 443 5.74 1.99 -17.97
CA ARG A 443 5.22 1.11 -19.03
C ARG A 443 5.80 -0.31 -18.97
N SER A 444 7.06 -0.45 -18.56
CA SER A 444 7.73 -1.75 -18.46
C SER A 444 7.25 -2.58 -17.26
N ALA A 445 6.65 -1.96 -16.24
CA ALA A 445 6.10 -2.61 -15.06
C ALA A 445 4.55 -2.58 -15.01
N TRP A 446 3.90 -1.91 -15.97
CA TRP A 446 2.46 -1.72 -15.98
C TRP A 446 1.69 -3.02 -16.13
N ASN A 447 0.61 -3.16 -15.37
CA ASN A 447 -0.37 -4.25 -15.48
C ASN A 447 -1.79 -3.73 -15.22
N TRP A 448 -2.78 -4.43 -15.75
CA TRP A 448 -4.19 -4.01 -15.70
C TRP A 448 -4.70 -3.70 -14.28
N ASP A 449 -4.36 -4.52 -13.28
CA ASP A 449 -4.84 -4.34 -11.90
C ASP A 449 -4.10 -3.22 -11.13
N LEU A 450 -3.11 -2.58 -11.76
CA LEU A 450 -2.33 -1.48 -11.18
C LEU A 450 -1.70 -1.85 -9.83
N HIS A 451 -1.10 -3.04 -9.78
CA HIS A 451 -0.32 -3.52 -8.65
C HIS A 451 1.18 -3.50 -8.96
N VAL A 452 2.00 -3.57 -7.91
CA VAL A 452 3.46 -3.76 -7.97
C VAL A 452 4.12 -2.72 -8.89
N THR A 453 3.93 -1.44 -8.58
CA THR A 453 4.72 -0.37 -9.22
C THR A 453 6.18 -0.53 -8.80
N SER A 454 6.93 -1.25 -9.61
CA SER A 454 8.34 -1.61 -9.39
C SER A 454 9.28 -0.89 -10.35
N SER A 455 8.76 0.02 -11.18
CA SER A 455 9.60 0.89 -12.00
C SER A 455 10.36 1.89 -11.15
N CYS A 456 11.48 2.41 -11.66
CA CYS A 456 12.22 3.50 -11.05
C CYS A 456 11.25 4.66 -10.72
N HIS A 457 11.25 5.12 -9.47
CA HIS A 457 10.46 6.30 -9.08
C HIS A 457 11.07 7.55 -9.70
N ARG A 458 10.23 8.47 -10.18
CA ARG A 458 10.66 9.66 -10.92
C ARG A 458 10.02 10.92 -10.34
N ILE A 459 10.82 11.97 -10.19
CA ILE A 459 10.35 13.31 -9.87
C ILE A 459 11.00 14.32 -10.81
N LYS A 460 10.35 15.46 -11.04
CA LYS A 460 10.88 16.59 -11.80
C LYS A 460 11.22 17.72 -10.85
N ILE A 461 12.39 18.32 -11.01
CA ILE A 461 12.86 19.43 -10.17
C ILE A 461 13.28 20.57 -11.08
N TYR A 462 12.97 21.81 -10.68
CA TYR A 462 13.55 22.97 -11.33
C TYR A 462 14.85 23.36 -10.63
N SER A 463 15.98 23.13 -11.30
CA SER A 463 17.32 23.35 -10.80
C SER A 463 17.76 24.81 -10.99
N VAL A 464 18.19 25.46 -9.91
CA VAL A 464 18.76 26.81 -9.90
C VAL A 464 20.15 26.74 -9.27
N ASN A 465 21.20 26.81 -10.10
CA ASN A 465 22.55 26.47 -9.68
C ASN A 465 23.35 27.73 -9.33
N ARG A 466 23.54 27.99 -8.04
CA ARG A 466 24.32 29.13 -7.52
C ARG A 466 25.81 29.06 -7.81
N THR A 467 26.32 28.00 -8.45
CA THR A 467 27.70 28.01 -8.94
C THR A 467 27.84 28.76 -10.27
N ARG A 468 26.73 29.06 -10.95
CA ARG A 468 26.72 29.78 -12.24
C ARG A 468 26.78 31.30 -12.02
N PRO A 469 27.73 32.02 -12.64
CA PRO A 469 27.84 33.48 -12.47
C PRO A 469 26.59 34.26 -12.88
N ALA A 470 25.93 33.84 -13.96
CA ALA A 470 24.69 34.47 -14.44
C ALA A 470 23.55 34.32 -13.41
N THR A 471 23.42 33.14 -12.82
CA THR A 471 22.40 32.82 -11.80
C THR A 471 22.66 33.56 -10.50
N ILE A 472 23.92 33.60 -10.01
CA ILE A 472 24.28 34.41 -8.83
C ILE A 472 23.89 35.87 -9.04
N LYS A 473 24.27 36.43 -10.19
CA LYS A 473 23.95 37.82 -10.54
C LYS A 473 22.43 38.03 -10.51
N ARG A 474 21.67 37.10 -11.09
CA ARG A 474 20.22 37.17 -11.13
C ARG A 474 19.56 37.11 -9.76
N LEU A 475 19.98 36.17 -8.91
CA LEU A 475 19.42 36.03 -7.56
C LEU A 475 19.68 37.29 -6.71
N LYS A 476 20.85 37.91 -6.85
CA LYS A 476 21.17 39.20 -6.19
C LYS A 476 20.29 40.35 -6.68
N GLU A 477 19.96 40.39 -7.97
CA GLU A 477 19.06 41.41 -8.54
C GLU A 477 17.62 41.26 -8.04
N LEU A 478 17.15 40.01 -7.82
CA LEU A 478 15.85 39.74 -7.21
C LEU A 478 15.83 40.15 -5.74
N GLU A 479 16.85 39.73 -4.98
CA GLU A 479 17.02 40.07 -3.56
C GLU A 479 17.06 41.59 -3.34
N ALA A 480 17.82 42.33 -4.16
CA ALA A 480 17.93 43.79 -4.06
C ALA A 480 16.60 44.53 -4.29
N ARG A 481 15.62 43.88 -4.95
CA ARG A 481 14.29 44.44 -5.22
C ARG A 481 13.21 43.88 -4.29
N GLY A 482 13.56 42.94 -3.41
CA GLY A 482 12.59 42.23 -2.58
C GLY A 482 11.66 41.31 -3.39
N GLU A 483 12.10 40.84 -4.55
CA GLU A 483 11.35 39.90 -5.39
C GLU A 483 11.72 38.46 -5.02
N GLU A 484 10.72 37.57 -4.96
CA GLU A 484 10.94 36.12 -4.79
C GLU A 484 11.24 35.45 -6.14
N PHE A 485 12.00 34.35 -6.09
CA PHE A 485 12.27 33.54 -7.29
C PHE A 485 11.07 32.68 -7.70
N GLU A 486 10.18 32.38 -6.76
CA GLU A 486 8.97 31.60 -6.98
C GLU A 486 7.71 32.49 -6.94
N PRO A 487 6.64 32.09 -7.65
CA PRO A 487 6.59 31.03 -8.66
C PRO A 487 7.29 31.42 -9.97
N LEU A 488 7.85 30.43 -10.67
CA LEU A 488 8.56 30.60 -11.96
C LEU A 488 7.73 31.27 -13.06
N SER A 489 6.40 31.23 -12.94
CA SER A 489 5.46 31.82 -13.90
C SER A 489 5.31 33.32 -13.76
N HIS A 490 5.81 33.93 -12.68
CA HIS A 490 5.73 35.38 -12.50
C HIS A 490 6.60 36.09 -13.54
N PRO A 491 6.03 37.01 -14.34
CA PRO A 491 6.80 37.79 -15.27
C PRO A 491 7.73 38.69 -14.47
N LEU A 492 9.01 38.63 -14.79
CA LEU A 492 10.00 39.49 -14.18
C LEU A 492 10.04 40.79 -14.96
N GLU A 493 10.06 41.94 -14.26
CA GLU A 493 10.03 43.26 -14.90
C GLU A 493 11.27 43.54 -15.77
N TYR A 494 12.34 42.76 -15.62
CA TYR A 494 13.58 42.96 -16.35
C TYR A 494 13.56 42.37 -17.77
N ARG A 495 14.42 42.91 -18.63
CA ARG A 495 14.72 42.33 -19.95
C ARG A 495 15.70 41.16 -19.82
N LEU A 496 15.51 40.11 -20.63
CA LEU A 496 16.43 38.96 -20.65
C LEU A 496 17.88 39.39 -20.91
N GLU A 497 18.05 40.35 -21.83
CA GLU A 497 19.31 40.99 -22.17
C GLU A 497 19.05 42.38 -22.78
N GLU A 498 20.03 43.28 -22.71
CA GLU A 498 19.97 44.58 -23.39
C GLU A 498 20.19 44.41 -24.89
N THR A 499 19.46 45.19 -25.70
CA THR A 499 19.49 45.07 -27.18
C THR A 499 20.91 45.23 -27.74
N ASP A 500 21.70 46.16 -27.22
CA ASP A 500 23.08 46.37 -27.70
C ASP A 500 24.02 45.21 -27.32
N ALA A 501 23.82 44.61 -26.14
CA ALA A 501 24.58 43.44 -25.71
C ALA A 501 24.24 42.23 -26.60
N TYR A 502 22.95 42.01 -26.88
CA TYR A 502 22.48 41.01 -27.83
C TYR A 502 23.08 41.19 -29.22
N LEU A 503 22.95 42.39 -29.80
CA LEU A 503 23.46 42.70 -31.14
C LEU A 503 24.97 42.52 -31.22
N THR A 504 25.70 42.89 -30.17
CA THR A 504 27.15 42.67 -30.06
C THR A 504 27.49 41.18 -30.07
N ALA A 505 26.78 40.37 -29.29
CA ALA A 505 26.98 38.92 -29.25
C ALA A 505 26.66 38.25 -30.60
N MET A 506 25.54 38.61 -31.24
CA MET A 506 25.13 38.07 -32.53
C MET A 506 26.08 38.46 -33.67
N ARG A 507 26.63 39.68 -33.66
CA ARG A 507 27.63 40.12 -34.65
C ARG A 507 28.97 39.41 -34.47
N LYS A 508 29.35 39.09 -33.23
CA LYS A 508 30.58 38.35 -32.92
C LYS A 508 30.53 36.92 -33.48
N HIS A 509 29.37 36.29 -33.42
CA HIS A 509 29.11 34.94 -33.92
C HIS A 509 27.95 34.96 -34.92
N PRO A 510 28.18 35.47 -36.16
CA PRO A 510 27.11 35.59 -37.14
C PRO A 510 26.52 34.21 -37.45
N ARG A 511 25.20 34.16 -37.62
CA ARG A 511 24.47 32.94 -37.98
C ARG A 511 24.99 32.33 -39.28
N GLU A 512 25.17 33.18 -40.29
CA GLU A 512 25.68 32.76 -41.59
C GLU A 512 27.21 32.61 -41.52
N PRO A 513 27.78 31.57 -42.14
CA PRO A 513 29.22 31.43 -42.27
C PRO A 513 29.80 32.61 -43.06
N ARG A 514 31.05 33.00 -42.75
CA ARG A 514 31.76 34.00 -43.56
C ARG A 514 32.18 33.35 -44.89
N CYS A 515 31.81 33.97 -46.01
CA CYS A 515 32.29 33.61 -47.33
C CYS A 515 33.81 33.82 -47.47
#